data_AF-A0A218P7M7-F1
#
_entry.id   AF-A0A218P7M7-F1
#
_cell.length_a   1.000
_cell.length_b   1.000
_cell.length_c   1.000
_cell.angle_alpha   90.00
_cell.angle_beta   90.00
_cell.angle_gamma   90.00
#
_symmetry.space_group_name_H-M   'P 1'
#
loop_
_entity.id
_entity.type
_entity.pdbx_description
1 polymer ?
#
loop_
_entity_poly.entity_id
_entity_poly.type
_entity_poly.pdbx_seq_one_letter_code
_entity_poly.pdbx_strand_id
1 'polypeptide(L)' 'MIEYVWLVAGILGVVSALLDLKAEESREETLKDLFLGTGFLLWYFRRDVLGSIFILAAVLVYLPELRKKWIRWRHG' A
#
# COMPACT_ATOMS: atom_id res chain seq x y z
N MET A 1 22.24 -1.25 4.63
CA MET A 1 21.47 -2.52 4.52
C MET A 1 19.96 -2.27 4.52
N ILE A 2 19.42 -1.50 5.47
CA ILE A 2 17.98 -1.19 5.56
C ILE A 2 17.45 -0.40 4.34
N GLU A 3 18.27 0.47 3.76
CA GLU A 3 17.87 1.30 2.60
C GLU A 3 17.45 0.46 1.39
N TYR A 4 18.17 -0.62 1.08
CA TYR A 4 17.82 -1.51 -0.02
C TYR A 4 16.52 -2.27 0.20
N VAL A 5 16.12 -2.50 1.46
CA VAL A 5 14.83 -3.13 1.78
C VAL A 5 13.68 -2.23 1.34
N TRP A 6 13.80 -0.91 1.58
CA TRP A 6 12.79 0.06 1.13
C TRP A 6 12.72 0.17 -0.38
N LEU A 7 13.88 0.13 -1.06
CA LEU A 7 13.92 0.13 -2.52
C LEU A 7 13.21 -1.11 -3.10
N VAL A 8 13.53 -2.30 -2.58
CA VAL A 8 12.94 -3.56 -3.06
C VAL A 8 11.45 -3.60 -2.76
N ALA A 9 11.03 -3.23 -1.54
CA ALA A 9 9.61 -3.15 -1.17
C ALA A 9 8.85 -2.14 -2.04
N GLY A 10 9.46 -1.00 -2.34
CA GLY A 10 8.89 0.01 -3.20
C GLY A 10 8.69 -0.46 -4.65
N ILE A 11 9.71 -1.09 -5.23
CA ILE A 11 9.64 -1.67 -6.58
C ILE A 11 8.57 -2.77 -6.62
N LEU A 12 8.55 -3.67 -5.64
CA LEU A 12 7.56 -4.74 -5.57
C LEU A 12 6.14 -4.19 -5.46
N GLY A 13 5.90 -3.16 -4.64
CA GLY A 13 4.58 -2.53 -4.52
C GLY A 13 4.11 -1.87 -5.82
N VAL A 14 5.00 -1.18 -6.53
CA VAL A 14 4.66 -0.59 -7.85
C VAL A 14 4.39 -1.67 -8.90
N VAL A 15 5.19 -2.75 -8.92
CA VAL A 15 4.96 -3.88 -9.84
C VAL A 15 3.66 -4.58 -9.51
N SER A 16 3.33 -4.79 -8.24
CA SER A 16 2.06 -5.35 -7.79
C SER A 16 0.88 -4.52 -8.31
N ALA A 17 0.90 -3.21 -8.08
CA ALA A 17 -0.14 -2.32 -8.57
C ALA A 17 -0.26 -2.33 -10.12
N LEU A 18 0.84 -2.47 -10.86
CA LEU A 18 0.80 -2.62 -12.32
C LEU A 18 0.20 -3.96 -12.75
N LEU A 19 0.42 -5.03 -11.99
CA LEU A 19 -0.19 -6.33 -12.22
C LEU A 19 -1.70 -6.29 -11.93
N ASP A 20 -2.11 -5.67 -10.82
CA ASP A 20 -3.53 -5.47 -10.48
C ASP A 20 -4.26 -4.67 -11.55
N LEU A 21 -3.64 -3.59 -12.05
CA LEU A 21 -4.19 -2.79 -13.17
C LEU A 21 -4.37 -3.63 -14.43
N LYS A 22 -3.40 -4.51 -14.71
CA LYS A 22 -3.46 -5.40 -15.88
C LYS A 22 -4.48 -6.52 -15.70
N ALA A 23 -4.71 -6.95 -14.47
CA ALA A 23 -5.68 -7.99 -14.11
C ALA A 23 -7.13 -7.46 -13.98
N GLU A 24 -7.35 -6.16 -14.19
CA GLU A 24 -8.62 -5.47 -13.91
C GLU A 24 -9.12 -5.74 -12.48
N GLU A 25 -8.18 -5.85 -11.55
CA GLU A 25 -8.47 -6.13 -10.15
C GLU A 25 -9.07 -4.89 -9.45
N SER A 26 -9.51 -5.06 -8.21
CA SER A 26 -10.24 -3.99 -7.51
C SER A 26 -9.40 -2.71 -7.46
N ARG A 27 -9.99 -1.59 -7.91
CA ARG A 27 -9.35 -0.26 -7.88
C ARG A 27 -8.83 0.11 -6.47
N GLU A 28 -9.47 -0.40 -5.42
CA GLU A 28 -9.00 -0.23 -4.04
C GLU A 28 -7.72 -1.01 -3.73
N GLU A 29 -7.54 -2.22 -4.27
CA GLU A 29 -6.35 -3.06 -4.10
C GLU A 29 -5.15 -2.44 -4.81
N THR A 30 -5.33 -2.07 -6.07
CA THR A 30 -4.32 -1.33 -6.83
C THR A 30 -3.85 -0.06 -6.12
N LEU A 31 -4.78 0.71 -5.56
CA LEU A 31 -4.44 1.97 -4.88
C LEU A 31 -3.63 1.72 -3.60
N LYS A 32 -3.93 0.68 -2.82
CA LYS A 32 -3.15 0.34 -1.63
C LYS A 32 -1.73 -0.03 -2.00
N ASP A 33 -1.56 -0.87 -3.01
CA ASP A 33 -0.26 -1.34 -3.47
C ASP A 33 0.57 -0.20 -4.05
N LEU A 34 -0.07 0.71 -4.79
CA LEU A 34 0.57 1.90 -5.32
C LEU A 34 1.00 2.85 -4.19
N PHE A 35 0.15 3.06 -3.17
CA PHE A 35 0.48 3.93 -2.04
C PHE A 35 1.59 3.35 -1.16
N LEU A 36 1.57 2.04 -0.90
CA LEU A 36 2.64 1.34 -0.17
C LEU A 36 3.96 1.39 -0.94
N GLY A 37 3.94 1.03 -2.24
CA GLY A 37 5.12 1.06 -3.10
C GLY A 37 5.75 2.45 -3.17
N THR A 38 4.92 3.48 -3.36
CA THR A 38 5.37 4.88 -3.40
C THR A 38 5.89 5.34 -2.03
N GLY A 39 5.25 4.93 -0.94
CA GLY A 39 5.70 5.23 0.43
C GLY A 39 7.09 4.68 0.73
N PHE A 40 7.35 3.41 0.36
CA PHE A 40 8.66 2.78 0.53
C PHE A 40 9.74 3.42 -0.36
N LEU A 41 9.40 3.78 -1.60
CA LEU A 41 10.31 4.54 -2.49
C LEU A 41 10.69 5.89 -1.88
N LEU A 42 9.72 6.62 -1.29
CA LEU A 42 9.99 7.90 -0.64
C LEU A 42 10.89 7.75 0.59
N TRP A 43 10.74 6.67 1.37
CA TRP A 43 11.68 6.35 2.44
C TRP A 43 13.08 6.03 1.93
N TYR A 44 13.21 5.33 0.79
CA TYR A 44 14.50 5.13 0.15
C TYR A 44 15.19 6.46 -0.25
N PHE A 45 14.42 7.42 -0.77
CA PHE A 45 14.93 8.76 -1.10
C PHE A 45 15.11 9.69 0.12
N ARG A 46 15.05 9.16 1.35
CA ARG A 46 15.15 9.92 2.62
C ARG A 46 14.09 11.02 2.75
N ARG A 47 12.93 10.83 2.11
CA ARG A 47 11.76 11.72 2.20
C ARG A 47 10.78 11.17 3.25
N ASP A 48 11.24 11.06 4.48
CA ASP A 48 10.56 10.27 5.52
C ASP A 48 9.15 10.74 5.85
N VAL A 49 8.93 12.04 5.85
CA VAL A 49 7.61 12.65 6.07
C VAL A 49 6.64 12.26 4.96
N LEU A 50 7.07 12.33 3.70
CA LEU A 50 6.23 12.00 2.55
C LEU A 50 5.94 10.49 2.49
N GLY A 51 6.95 9.66 2.75
CA GLY A 51 6.77 8.21 2.82
C GLY A 51 5.74 7.81 3.88
N SER A 52 5.82 8.43 5.06
CA SER A 52 4.88 8.20 6.16
C SER A 52 3.44 8.60 5.80
N ILE A 53 3.26 9.74 5.10
CA ILE A 53 1.93 10.18 4.63
C ILE A 53 1.32 9.17 3.66
N PHE A 54 2.12 8.64 2.73
CA PHE A 54 1.69 7.64 1.76
C PHE A 54 1.31 6.30 2.42
N ILE A 55 2.09 5.84 3.39
CA ILE A 55 1.75 4.65 4.18
C ILE A 55 0.45 4.88 4.96
N LEU A 56 0.29 6.05 5.58
CA LEU A 56 -0.94 6.39 6.32
C LEU A 56 -2.16 6.41 5.39
N ALA A 57 -2.01 6.94 4.17
CA ALA A 57 -3.05 6.95 3.16
C ALA A 57 -3.43 5.51 2.75
N ALA A 58 -2.46 4.62 2.55
CA ALA A 58 -2.73 3.21 2.26
C ALA A 58 -3.56 2.55 3.38
N VAL A 59 -3.23 2.82 4.65
CA VAL A 59 -3.99 2.32 5.81
C VAL A 59 -5.42 2.87 5.83
N LEU A 60 -5.62 4.15 5.52
CA LEU A 60 -6.95 4.75 5.44
C LEU A 60 -7.81 4.11 4.36
N VAL A 61 -7.22 3.77 3.21
CA VAL A 61 -7.90 3.04 2.13
C VAL A 61 -8.24 1.61 2.55
N TYR A 62 -7.43 0.98 3.41
CA TYR A 62 -7.68 -0.38 3.93
C TYR A 62 -8.74 -0.44 5.05
N LEU A 63 -8.96 0.68 5.75
CA LEU A 63 -9.86 0.80 6.90
C LEU A 63 -11.33 0.40 6.65
N PRO A 64 -11.99 0.79 5.53
CA PRO A 64 -13.37 0.37 5.26
C PRO A 64 -13.53 -1.15 5.10
N GLU A 65 -12.55 -1.84 4.51
CA GLU A 65 -12.58 -3.30 4.36
C GLU A 65 -12.41 -4.02 5.69
N LEU A 66 -11.46 -3.55 6.52
CA LEU A 66 -11.28 -4.05 7.89
C LEU A 66 -12.56 -3.89 8.70
N ARG A 67 -13.24 -2.75 8.58
CA ARG A 67 -14.50 -2.50 9.27
C ARG A 67 -15.60 -3.48 8.82
N LYS A 68 -15.74 -3.72 7.51
CA LYS A 68 -16.68 -4.72 6.96
C LYS A 68 -16.35 -6.13 7.46
N LYS A 69 -15.07 -6.50 7.53
CA LYS A 69 -14.62 -7.81 8.03
C LYS A 69 -14.90 -7.96 9.52
N TRP A 70 -14.67 -6.91 10.31
CA TRP A 70 -14.92 -6.90 11.75
C TRP A 70 -16.41 -7.01 12.09
N ILE A 71 -17.28 -6.33 11.33
CA ILE A 71 -18.73 -6.46 11.49
C ILE A 71 -19.19 -7.89 11.17
N ARG A 72 -18.71 -8.48 10.08
CA ARG A 72 -19.01 -9.89 9.72
C ARG A 72 -18.56 -10.87 10.79
N TRP A 73 -17.41 -10.66 11.42
CA TRP A 73 -16.91 -11.54 12.48
C TRP A 73 -17.68 -11.41 13.80
N ARG A 74 -18.38 -10.29 14.00
CA ARG A 74 -19.12 -10.00 15.24
C ARG A 74 -20.62 -10.34 15.14
N HIS A 75 -21.16 -10.47 13.93
CA HIS A 75 -22.58 -10.73 13.65
C HIS A 75 -22.84 -12.00 12.82
N GLY A 76 -21.79 -12.75 12.44
CA GLY A 76 -21.87 -14.07 11.82
C GLY A 76 -21.21 -15.10 12.72
#